data_AF-A0A519HYY7-F1
#
_entry.id   AF-A0A519HYY7-F1
#
_cell.length_a   1.000
_cell.length_b   1.000
_cell.length_c   1.000
_cell.angle_alpha   90.00
_cell.angle_beta   90.00
_cell.angle_gamma   90.00
#
_symmetry.space_group_name_H-M   'P 1'
#
loop_
_entity.id
_entity.type
_entity.pdbx_description
1 polymer ?
#
loop_
_entity_poly.entity_id
_entity_poly.type
_entity_poly.pdbx_seq_one_letter_code
_entity_poly.pdbx_strand_id
1 'polypeptide(L)' 'MGPYTLTVFHKGNPVPTEIAHAKRAPEVLEKIKVLLKKHEGCERIRVASLTAHLFTVDCHGNTVED' A
#
# COMPACT_ATOMS: atom_id res chain seq x y z
N MET A 1 16.65 -1.66 -0.77
CA MET A 1 15.20 -1.68 -0.52
C MET A 1 14.76 -3.10 -0.24
N GLY A 2 13.67 -3.28 0.52
CA GLY A 2 13.07 -4.61 0.69
C GLY A 2 12.31 -5.05 -0.57
N PRO A 3 12.00 -6.35 -0.73
CA PRO A 3 11.41 -6.86 -1.97
C PRO A 3 9.94 -6.48 -2.13
N TYR A 4 9.32 -5.85 -1.11
CA TYR A 4 7.94 -5.41 -1.14
C TYR A 4 7.86 -3.89 -1.17
N THR A 5 6.95 -3.39 -2.00
CA THR A 5 6.66 -1.97 -2.19
C THR A 5 5.17 -1.74 -1.95
N LEU A 6 4.87 -0.79 -1.08
CA LEU A 6 3.53 -0.33 -0.75
C LEU A 6 3.38 1.08 -1.29
N THR A 7 2.34 1.31 -2.09
CA THR A 7 2.14 2.57 -2.80
C THR A 7 0.75 3.10 -2.45
N VAL A 8 0.69 4.27 -1.82
CA VAL A 8 -0.56 4.91 -1.39
C VAL A 8 -1.08 5.82 -2.50
N PHE A 9 -2.34 5.66 -2.86
CA PHE A 9 -3.06 6.50 -3.80
C PHE A 9 -4.19 7.23 -3.08
N HIS A 10 -4.41 8.49 -3.45
CA HIS A 10 -5.52 9.30 -2.97
C HIS A 10 -6.52 9.57 -4.10
N LYS A 11 -7.79 9.71 -3.73
CA LYS A 11 -8.87 9.95 -4.68
C LYS A 11 -8.60 11.19 -5.52
N GLY A 12 -8.71 11.04 -6.83
CA GLY A 12 -8.46 12.12 -7.80
C GLY A 12 -6.98 12.43 -8.05
N ASN A 13 -6.04 11.70 -7.43
CA ASN A 13 -4.61 11.84 -7.70
C ASN A 13 -4.08 10.61 -8.46
N PRO A 14 -3.65 10.75 -9.72
CA PRO A 14 -3.06 9.65 -10.48
C PRO A 14 -1.63 9.31 -10.00
N VAL A 15 -1.03 10.18 -9.19
CA VAL A 15 0.34 10.03 -8.68
C VAL A 15 0.29 9.46 -7.26
N PRO A 16 1.16 8.48 -6.94
CA PRO A 16 1.23 7.96 -5.58
C PRO A 16 1.68 9.03 -4.60
N THR A 17 0.94 9.17 -3.51
CA THR A 17 1.22 10.14 -2.43
C THR A 17 2.39 9.68 -1.57
N GLU A 18 2.53 8.38 -1.35
CA GLU A 18 3.64 7.82 -0.58
C GLU A 18 4.02 6.42 -1.08
N ILE A 19 5.33 6.16 -1.11
CA ILE A 19 5.89 4.85 -1.46
C ILE A 19 6.72 4.36 -0.28
N ALA A 20 6.32 3.24 0.31
CA ALA A 20 7.01 2.59 1.41
C ALA A 20 7.56 1.23 0.97
N HIS A 21 8.72 0.83 1.51
CA HIS A 21 9.31 -0.48 1.22
C HIS A 21 9.33 -1.35 2.47
N ALA A 22 9.09 -2.65 2.34
CA ALA A 22 9.15 -3.63 3.42
C ALA A 22 10.08 -4.78 3.06
N LYS A 23 10.84 -5.31 4.04
CA LYS A 23 11.79 -6.40 3.81
C LYS A 23 11.13 -7.77 3.93
N ARG A 24 10.14 -7.92 4.82
CA ARG A 24 9.43 -9.17 5.08
C ARG A 24 7.92 -9.01 4.87
N ALA A 25 7.24 -10.10 4.51
CA ALA A 25 5.79 -10.15 4.39
C ALA A 25 5.03 -9.67 5.65
N PRO A 26 5.38 -10.06 6.89
CA PRO A 26 4.71 -9.52 8.09
C PRO A 26 4.89 -8.01 8.25
N GLU A 27 6.03 -7.45 7.84
CA GLU A 27 6.23 -6.00 7.89
C GLU A 27 5.34 -5.26 6.89
N VAL A 28 4.91 -5.91 5.80
CA VAL A 28 3.95 -5.33 4.86
C VAL A 28 2.63 -5.07 5.58
N LEU A 29 2.12 -6.06 6.33
CA LEU A 29 0.86 -5.93 7.07
C LEU A 29 0.92 -4.82 8.13
N GLU A 30 2.04 -4.72 8.85
CA GLU A 30 2.26 -3.64 9.81
C GLU A 30 2.34 -2.27 9.12
N LYS A 31 3.05 -2.18 8.00
CA LYS A 31 3.15 -0.94 7.21
C LYS A 31 1.81 -0.52 6.63
N ILE A 32 0.98 -1.45 6.18
CA ILE A 32 -0.38 -1.13 5.73
C ILE A 32 -1.12 -0.41 6.86
N LYS A 33 -1.14 -0.96 8.09
CA LYS A 33 -1.81 -0.32 9.23
C LYS A 33 -1.28 1.08 9.53
N VAL A 34 0.05 1.26 9.47
CA VAL A 34 0.68 2.57 9.67
C VAL A 34 0.29 3.55 8.57
N LEU A 35 0.29 3.12 7.30
CA LEU A 35 -0.08 3.96 6.16
C LEU A 35 -1.56 4.34 6.20
N LEU A 36 -2.44 3.39 6.53
CA LEU A 36 -3.87 3.63 6.71
C LEU A 36 -4.13 4.67 7.81
N LYS A 37 -3.42 4.60 8.93
CA LYS A 37 -3.54 5.57 10.03
C LYS A 37 -2.92 6.93 9.68
N LYS A 38 -1.87 6.96 8.87
CA LYS A 38 -1.18 8.18 8.46
C LYS A 38 -1.93 8.94 7.35
N HIS A 39 -2.56 8.22 6.44
CA HIS A 39 -3.28 8.74 5.28
C HIS A 39 -4.77 8.49 5.43
N GLU A 40 -5.38 9.19 6.39
CA GLU A 40 -6.83 9.15 6.58
C GLU A 40 -7.51 9.70 5.31
N GLY A 41 -8.34 8.89 4.66
CA GLY A 41 -8.93 9.23 3.35
C GLY A 41 -8.05 8.94 2.14
N CYS A 42 -7.08 8.02 2.26
CA CYS A 42 -6.55 7.38 1.06
C CYS A 42 -7.68 6.73 0.24
N GLU A 43 -7.42 6.39 -1.02
CA GLU A 43 -8.34 5.60 -1.84
C GLU A 43 -7.94 4.13 -1.84
N ARG A 44 -6.64 3.86 -2.03
CA ARG A 44 -6.10 2.50 -2.05
C ARG A 44 -4.61 2.47 -1.79
N ILE A 45 -4.14 1.35 -1.26
CA ILE A 45 -2.73 1.03 -1.09
C ILE A 45 -2.42 -0.20 -1.93
N ARG A 46 -1.59 -0.01 -2.95
CA ARG A 46 -1.13 -1.08 -3.82
C ARG A 46 0.10 -1.73 -3.23
N VAL A 47 0.07 -3.06 -3.08
CA VAL A 47 1.20 -3.86 -2.63
C VAL A 47 1.76 -4.65 -3.80
N ALA A 48 3.05 -4.48 -4.07
CA ALA A 48 3.78 -5.19 -5.09
C ALA A 48 5.06 -5.80 -4.50
N SER A 49 5.49 -6.91 -5.09
CA SER A 49 6.86 -7.40 -4.96
C SER A 49 7.74 -6.75 -6.04
N LEU A 50 9.03 -7.06 -6.03
CA LEU A 50 9.99 -6.68 -7.08
C LEU A 50 9.53 -7.06 -8.50
N THR A 51 8.75 -8.13 -8.64
CA THR A 51 8.45 -8.73 -9.94
C THR A 51 6.96 -8.78 -10.27
N ALA A 52 6.07 -8.54 -9.30
CA ALA A 52 4.64 -8.67 -9.51
C ALA A 52 3.83 -7.79 -8.56
N HIS A 53 2.65 -7.36 -9.01
CA HIS A 53 1.60 -6.92 -8.10
C HIS A 53 1.12 -8.10 -7.26
N LEU A 54 0.90 -7.89 -5.96
CA LEU A 54 0.43 -8.93 -5.05
C LEU A 54 -1.05 -8.75 -4.74
N PHE A 55 -1.42 -7.59 -4.21
CA PHE A 55 -2.80 -7.25 -3.86
C PHE A 55 -2.92 -5.74 -3.62
N THR A 56 -4.15 -5.25 -3.61
CA THR A 56 -4.48 -3.86 -3.29
C THR A 56 -5.42 -3.86 -2.09
N VAL A 57 -5.27 -2.88 -1.19
CA VAL A 57 -6.18 -2.67 -0.06
C VAL A 57 -6.81 -1.30 -0.11
N ASP A 58 -8.09 -1.22 0.20
CA ASP A 58 -8.81 0.04 0.44
C ASP A 58 -8.43 0.60 1.82
N CYS A 59 -8.82 1.84 2.09
CA CYS A 59 -8.47 2.58 3.29
C CYS A 59 -9.21 2.12 4.56
N HIS A 60 -10.15 1.19 4.40
CA HIS A 60 -10.72 0.39 5.47
C HIS A 60 -9.91 -0.87 5.79
N GLY A 61 -8.81 -1.14 5.06
CA GLY A 61 -7.98 -2.34 5.21
C GLY A 61 -8.54 -3.57 4.52
N ASN A 62 -9.58 -3.41 3.69
CA ASN A 62 -10.16 -4.50 2.90
C ASN A 62 -9.36 -4.71 1.63
N THR A 63 -9.09 -5.95 1.25
CA THR A 63 -8.51 -6.26 -0.07
C THR A 63 -9.52 -5.95 -1.16
N VAL A 64 -9.10 -5.16 -2.15
CA VAL A 64 -9.91 -4.76 -3.31
C VAL A 64 -9.18 -5.12 -4.60
N GLU A 65 -9.93 -5.32 -5.68
CA GLU A 65 -9.38 -5.42 -7.03
C GLU A 65 -8.95 -4.03 -7.53
N ASP A 66 -7.85 -3.99 -8.28
CA ASP A 66 -7.22 -2.76 -8.80
C ASP A 66 -7.91 -2.22 -10.06
#